data_AF-A0A812XV05-F1
#
_entry.id   AF-A0A812XV05-F1
#
_cell.length_a   1.000
_cell.length_b   1.000
_cell.length_c   1.000
_cell.angle_alpha   90.00
_cell.angle_beta   90.00
_cell.angle_gamma   90.00
#
_symmetry.space_group_name_H-M   'P 1'
#
loop_
_entity.id
_entity.type
_entity.pdbx_description
1 polymer ?
#
loop_
_entity_poly.entity_id
_entity_poly.type
_entity_poly.pdbx_seq_one_letter_code
_entity_poly.pdbx_strand_id
1 'polypeptide(L)'
;ADVNLRFVGTTSLTPDQLVNVVGDHVQAGAVDIGLDLSDAERQRLESTEDVPQLLQQVWETGDTSLQDMLQTSTRLTGNGQNFCGWEEICFCAGELQCKLASAWRPSGNLVFPIQRRLEEEETCSPSGRFLQTDTTITVPRAKRIKVRTVFGIIPDTNTKLLGERTPEEVWSFSASFDLSDPWAQRAMYFFCKDVPEELKITRRWCWFEDFRLFSRQFQGRFPVKAIDWPVLSKLFVDTSSSATRGTRYLWLENDVIKGMYYSFEAGVHREAEVQEILDYKAAWTRYISSWNGKSSGKAAPAFQVSSDWVHVESASTLISSTATSLIVLCALALVCMLLFTRSCILSLIVVFSTIIVIIVLAFFITTVMEWQVGLIEVIAFIYFIGYAVDYSLHIVYKYGSHEALDDDDQEWL
;
A
#
# COMPACT_ATOMS: atom_id res chain seq x y z
N ALA A 1 38.91 -10.27 -39.04
CA ALA A 1 37.57 -9.98 -38.52
C ALA A 1 37.54 -10.38 -37.05
N ASP A 2 37.04 -9.53 -36.17
CA ASP A 2 37.03 -9.82 -34.74
C ASP A 2 35.73 -10.55 -34.38
N VAL A 3 35.85 -11.71 -33.72
CA VAL A 3 34.71 -12.52 -33.25
C VAL A 3 34.68 -12.47 -31.75
N ASN A 4 33.58 -11.99 -31.19
CA ASN A 4 33.39 -11.86 -29.74
C ASN A 4 32.23 -12.75 -29.29
N LEU A 5 32.52 -13.72 -28.43
CA LEU A 5 31.50 -14.57 -27.81
C LEU A 5 31.39 -14.22 -26.33
N ARG A 6 30.19 -13.87 -25.89
CA ARG A 6 29.89 -13.57 -24.48
C ARG A 6 29.05 -14.67 -23.88
N PHE A 7 29.54 -15.29 -22.82
CA PHE A 7 28.82 -16.31 -22.06
C PHE A 7 28.22 -15.67 -20.82
N VAL A 8 26.92 -15.88 -20.59
CA VAL A 8 26.17 -15.37 -19.44
C VAL A 8 25.84 -16.55 -18.52
N GLY A 9 26.37 -16.52 -17.29
CA GLY A 9 26.18 -17.56 -16.26
C GLY A 9 27.49 -18.07 -15.64
N THR A 10 27.38 -18.87 -14.58
CA THR A 10 28.45 -19.24 -13.62
C THR A 10 29.46 -20.29 -14.08
N THR A 11 29.57 -20.59 -15.37
CA THR A 11 30.51 -21.62 -15.82
C THR A 11 31.85 -21.01 -16.19
N SER A 12 32.83 -21.12 -15.30
CA SER A 12 34.24 -21.04 -15.68
C SER A 12 34.51 -22.08 -16.77
N LEU A 13 34.70 -21.64 -18.01
CA LEU A 13 35.02 -22.54 -19.12
C LEU A 13 36.46 -23.04 -18.96
N THR A 14 36.65 -24.35 -19.01
CA THR A 14 38.02 -24.91 -19.05
C THR A 14 38.67 -24.61 -20.41
N PRO A 15 40.01 -24.49 -20.48
CA PRO A 15 40.71 -24.27 -21.75
C PRO A 15 40.34 -25.30 -22.82
N ASP A 16 40.13 -26.57 -22.43
CA ASP A 16 39.71 -27.64 -23.34
C ASP A 16 38.30 -27.43 -23.89
N GLN A 17 37.36 -26.90 -23.08
CA GLN A 17 36.02 -26.57 -23.55
C GLN A 17 36.05 -25.35 -24.49
N LEU A 18 36.90 -24.37 -24.18
CA LEU A 18 37.10 -23.20 -25.03
C LEU A 18 37.61 -23.64 -26.42
N VAL A 19 38.66 -24.43 -26.47
CA VAL A 19 39.27 -24.87 -27.74
C VAL A 19 38.36 -25.83 -28.51
N ASN A 20 37.82 -26.86 -27.85
CA ASN A 20 37.13 -27.95 -28.55
C ASN A 20 35.62 -27.74 -28.72
N VAL A 21 34.96 -26.91 -27.91
CA VAL A 21 33.51 -26.68 -28.06
C VAL A 21 33.27 -25.32 -28.71
N VAL A 22 33.91 -24.27 -28.18
CA VAL A 22 33.76 -22.91 -28.75
C VAL A 22 34.49 -22.80 -30.07
N GLY A 23 35.72 -23.34 -30.19
CA GLY A 23 36.46 -23.36 -31.46
C GLY A 23 35.72 -24.08 -32.57
N ASP A 24 35.07 -25.20 -32.28
CA ASP A 24 34.29 -25.99 -33.24
C ASP A 24 33.07 -25.24 -33.75
N HIS A 25 32.40 -24.54 -32.84
CA HIS A 25 31.26 -23.69 -33.16
C HIS A 25 31.66 -22.48 -34.02
N VAL A 26 32.75 -21.80 -33.65
CA VAL A 26 33.29 -20.68 -34.45
C VAL A 26 33.71 -21.17 -35.84
N GLN A 27 34.31 -22.36 -35.96
CA GLN A 27 34.65 -22.95 -37.25
C GLN A 27 33.41 -23.28 -38.07
N ALA A 28 32.37 -23.87 -37.47
CA ALA A 28 31.12 -24.13 -38.16
C ALA A 28 30.48 -22.84 -38.69
N GLY A 29 30.44 -21.78 -37.88
CA GLY A 29 29.95 -20.47 -38.30
C GLY A 29 30.83 -19.79 -39.36
N ALA A 30 32.15 -19.97 -39.28
CA ALA A 30 33.10 -19.47 -40.27
C ALA A 30 32.89 -20.13 -41.65
N VAL A 31 32.68 -21.45 -41.68
CA VAL A 31 32.42 -22.21 -42.91
C VAL A 31 31.14 -21.72 -43.59
N ASP A 32 30.09 -21.40 -42.82
CA ASP A 32 28.83 -20.88 -43.35
C ASP A 32 28.98 -19.50 -44.06
N ILE A 33 30.02 -18.73 -43.69
CA ILE A 33 30.36 -17.45 -44.34
C ILE A 33 31.55 -17.57 -45.31
N GLY A 34 31.97 -18.79 -45.65
CA GLY A 34 33.02 -19.06 -46.63
C GLY A 34 34.45 -18.81 -46.10
N LEU A 35 34.63 -18.81 -44.79
CA LEU A 35 35.94 -18.75 -44.14
C LEU A 35 36.37 -20.17 -43.71
N ASP A 36 37.63 -20.51 -43.98
CA ASP A 36 38.26 -21.75 -43.52
C ASP A 36 39.31 -21.40 -42.47
N LEU A 37 39.07 -21.73 -41.19
CA LEU A 37 40.08 -21.55 -40.15
C LEU A 37 41.01 -22.75 -40.14
N SER A 38 42.30 -22.49 -40.16
CA SER A 38 43.30 -23.52 -39.94
C SER A 38 43.20 -24.06 -38.51
N ASP A 39 43.58 -25.33 -38.30
CA ASP A 39 43.64 -25.93 -36.95
C ASP A 39 44.53 -25.12 -35.98
N ALA A 40 45.53 -24.42 -36.51
CA ALA A 40 46.39 -23.51 -35.73
C ALA A 40 45.66 -22.24 -35.26
N GLU A 41 44.72 -21.72 -36.06
CA GLU A 41 43.86 -20.59 -35.67
C GLU A 41 42.77 -21.03 -34.68
N ARG A 42 42.28 -22.27 -34.78
CA ARG A 42 41.33 -22.86 -33.82
C ARG A 42 41.91 -22.96 -32.40
N GLN A 43 43.22 -23.18 -32.28
CA GLN A 43 43.92 -23.18 -30.98
C GLN A 43 44.24 -21.77 -30.45
N ARG A 44 44.02 -20.71 -31.24
CA ARG A 44 44.26 -19.30 -30.87
C ARG A 44 42.96 -18.58 -30.49
N LEU A 45 42.24 -19.11 -29.51
CA LEU A 45 41.31 -18.28 -28.74
C LEU A 45 42.16 -17.39 -27.83
N GLU A 46 42.45 -16.17 -28.32
CA GLU A 46 43.56 -15.32 -27.86
C GLU A 46 43.35 -14.70 -26.49
N SER A 47 42.10 -14.52 -26.05
CA SER A 47 41.82 -14.04 -24.71
C SER A 47 40.46 -14.48 -24.20
N THR A 48 40.44 -14.85 -22.93
CA THR A 48 39.24 -14.92 -22.10
C THR A 48 39.36 -13.79 -21.09
N GLU A 49 38.35 -12.92 -21.03
CA GLU A 49 38.31 -11.78 -20.11
C GLU A 49 36.99 -11.80 -19.34
N ASP A 50 37.08 -11.67 -18.01
CA ASP A 50 35.91 -11.44 -17.16
C ASP A 50 35.39 -10.03 -17.45
N VAL A 51 34.17 -9.94 -17.98
CA VAL A 51 33.53 -8.66 -18.27
C VAL A 51 32.56 -8.28 -17.16
N PRO A 52 32.18 -6.99 -17.03
CA PRO A 52 31.24 -6.57 -15.99
C PRO A 52 29.96 -7.41 -16.01
N GLN A 53 29.48 -7.74 -14.80
CA GLN A 53 28.28 -8.55 -14.62
C GLN A 53 27.08 -7.98 -15.39
N LEU A 54 26.30 -8.87 -16.00
CA LEU A 54 25.07 -8.52 -16.67
C LEU A 54 23.93 -8.43 -15.67
N LEU A 55 23.41 -7.22 -15.49
CA LEU A 55 22.15 -7.00 -14.81
C LEU A 55 21.00 -7.39 -15.75
N GLN A 56 20.39 -8.54 -15.48
CA GLN A 56 19.15 -8.96 -16.13
C GLN A 56 17.97 -8.51 -15.28
N GLN A 57 16.96 -7.93 -15.91
CA GLN A 57 15.73 -7.58 -15.22
C GLN A 57 14.53 -8.25 -15.91
N VAL A 58 13.75 -8.99 -15.13
CA VAL A 58 12.45 -9.49 -15.57
C VAL A 58 11.53 -8.29 -15.71
N TRP A 59 11.17 -7.95 -16.94
CA TRP A 59 10.43 -6.72 -17.23
C TRP A 59 9.12 -6.62 -16.43
N GLU A 60 8.41 -7.74 -16.26
CA GLU A 60 7.10 -7.74 -15.61
C GLU A 60 7.17 -7.55 -14.10
N THR A 61 7.96 -8.37 -13.41
CA THR A 61 8.07 -8.33 -11.94
C THR A 61 9.04 -7.27 -11.45
N GLY A 62 10.00 -6.88 -12.30
CA GLY A 62 11.11 -6.02 -11.92
C GLY A 62 12.24 -6.76 -11.22
N ASP A 63 12.13 -8.09 -11.05
CA ASP A 63 13.17 -8.91 -10.43
C ASP A 63 14.47 -8.78 -11.20
N THR A 64 15.55 -8.56 -10.47
CA THR A 64 16.88 -8.40 -11.04
C THR A 64 17.74 -9.59 -10.69
N SER A 65 18.44 -10.15 -11.68
CA SER A 65 19.54 -11.08 -11.48
C SER A 65 20.83 -10.44 -11.96
N LEU A 66 21.90 -10.60 -11.20
CA LEU A 66 23.26 -10.28 -11.64
C LEU A 66 23.88 -11.59 -12.10
N GLN A 67 24.25 -11.64 -13.38
CA GLN A 67 24.91 -12.79 -13.96
C GLN A 67 26.36 -12.46 -14.26
N ASP A 68 27.25 -13.36 -13.90
CA ASP A 68 28.63 -13.28 -14.36
C ASP A 68 28.66 -13.42 -15.88
N MET A 69 29.59 -12.70 -16.49
CA MET A 69 29.75 -12.72 -17.94
C MET A 69 31.21 -12.88 -18.30
N LEU A 70 31.46 -13.84 -19.19
CA LEU A 70 32.79 -14.17 -19.70
C LEU A 70 32.84 -13.81 -21.18
N GLN A 71 33.79 -12.98 -21.60
CA GLN A 71 34.00 -12.69 -23.01
C GLN A 71 35.20 -13.47 -23.53
N THR A 72 35.00 -14.20 -24.61
CA THR A 72 36.07 -14.83 -25.38
C THR A 72 36.18 -14.11 -26.72
N SER A 73 37.39 -13.70 -27.08
CA SER A 73 37.63 -13.04 -28.37
C SER A 73 38.64 -13.80 -29.20
N THR A 74 38.42 -13.82 -30.52
CA THR A 74 39.39 -14.35 -31.49
C THR A 74 39.38 -13.48 -32.74
N ARG A 75 40.55 -13.35 -33.37
CA ARG A 75 40.71 -12.59 -34.60
C ARG A 75 40.93 -13.55 -35.77
N LEU A 76 40.01 -13.54 -36.71
CA LEU A 76 40.11 -14.33 -37.94
C LEU A 76 40.98 -13.59 -38.97
N THR A 77 41.99 -14.26 -39.50
CA THR A 77 42.85 -13.75 -40.58
C THR A 77 42.45 -14.36 -41.93
N GLY A 78 41.85 -13.55 -42.82
CA GLY A 78 41.42 -13.98 -44.15
C GLY A 78 42.30 -13.42 -45.26
N ASN A 79 42.58 -14.22 -46.30
CA ASN A 79 43.60 -13.93 -47.33
C ASN A 79 43.14 -13.01 -48.50
N GLY A 80 42.02 -12.30 -48.41
CA GLY A 80 41.65 -11.41 -49.53
C GLY A 80 40.28 -10.76 -49.61
N GLN A 81 39.46 -10.75 -48.56
CA GLN A 81 38.18 -10.00 -48.55
C GLN A 81 37.93 -9.29 -47.22
N ASN A 82 37.22 -8.16 -47.27
CA ASN A 82 36.81 -7.40 -46.09
C ASN A 82 35.69 -8.16 -45.35
N PHE A 83 36.06 -9.04 -44.42
CA PHE A 83 35.09 -9.71 -43.57
C PHE A 83 34.71 -8.82 -42.37
N CYS A 84 33.42 -8.65 -42.15
CA CYS A 84 32.91 -8.07 -40.92
C CYS A 84 32.99 -9.13 -39.82
N GLY A 85 33.45 -8.72 -38.63
CA GLY A 85 33.33 -9.54 -37.42
C GLY A 85 31.88 -9.79 -37.03
N TRP A 86 31.67 -10.66 -36.05
CA TRP A 86 30.35 -10.86 -35.45
C TRP A 86 30.44 -10.99 -33.93
N GLU A 87 29.31 -10.80 -33.28
CA GLU A 87 29.15 -10.90 -31.84
C GLU A 87 28.09 -11.95 -31.53
N GLU A 88 28.37 -12.81 -30.55
CA GLU A 88 27.43 -13.81 -30.05
C GLU A 88 27.25 -13.67 -28.55
N ILE A 89 26.03 -13.92 -28.08
CA ILE A 89 25.71 -14.00 -26.66
C ILE A 89 25.10 -15.37 -26.39
N CYS A 90 25.77 -16.15 -25.55
CA CYS A 90 25.38 -17.48 -25.13
C CYS A 90 24.85 -17.42 -23.69
N PHE A 91 23.66 -17.96 -23.44
CA PHE A 91 23.09 -18.09 -22.10
C PHE A 91 23.23 -19.52 -21.62
N CYS A 92 23.85 -19.72 -20.46
CA CYS A 92 23.99 -21.05 -19.87
C CYS A 92 22.62 -21.64 -19.45
N ALA A 93 22.53 -22.97 -19.43
CA ALA A 93 21.28 -23.67 -19.14
C ALA A 93 20.76 -23.34 -17.73
N GLY A 94 19.47 -23.02 -17.63
CA GLY A 94 18.82 -22.61 -16.37
C GLY A 94 18.76 -21.10 -16.16
N GLU A 95 19.53 -20.32 -16.91
CA GLU A 95 19.54 -18.85 -16.80
C GLU A 95 18.44 -18.18 -17.61
N LEU A 96 18.06 -16.98 -17.17
CA LEU A 96 17.09 -16.14 -17.88
C LEU A 96 17.67 -15.71 -19.23
N GLN A 97 16.96 -16.03 -20.31
CA GLN A 97 17.34 -15.59 -21.65
C GLN A 97 16.71 -14.24 -21.97
N CYS A 98 17.55 -13.25 -22.31
CA CYS A 98 17.06 -11.95 -22.75
C CYS A 98 16.38 -12.07 -24.12
N LYS A 99 15.24 -11.40 -24.30
CA LYS A 99 14.66 -11.21 -25.63
C LYS A 99 15.52 -10.19 -26.39
N LEU A 100 16.38 -10.68 -27.27
CA LEU A 100 17.26 -9.85 -28.09
C LEU A 100 16.47 -9.14 -29.21
N ALA A 101 17.04 -8.05 -29.72
CA ALA A 101 16.47 -7.31 -30.85
C ALA A 101 16.49 -8.18 -32.12
N SER A 102 15.63 -7.85 -33.10
CA SER A 102 15.49 -8.62 -34.35
C SER A 102 16.74 -8.71 -35.22
N ALA A 103 17.77 -7.90 -34.92
CA ALA A 103 19.07 -7.99 -35.57
C ALA A 103 19.87 -9.24 -35.14
N TRP A 104 19.56 -9.80 -33.96
CA TRP A 104 20.18 -11.02 -33.46
C TRP A 104 19.48 -12.24 -34.02
N ARG A 105 20.26 -13.26 -34.41
CA ARG A 105 19.75 -14.54 -34.91
C ARG A 105 20.28 -15.67 -34.04
N PRO A 106 19.50 -16.74 -33.83
CA PRO A 106 19.99 -17.90 -33.09
C PRO A 106 21.13 -18.56 -33.87
N SER A 107 22.30 -18.68 -33.24
CA SER A 107 23.49 -19.33 -33.82
C SER A 107 23.54 -20.85 -33.56
N GLY A 108 22.68 -21.36 -32.68
CA GLY A 108 22.62 -22.78 -32.29
C GLY A 108 22.75 -22.98 -30.79
N ASN A 109 22.94 -24.23 -30.36
CA ASN A 109 23.15 -24.59 -28.96
C ASN A 109 24.54 -25.21 -28.79
N LEU A 110 25.32 -24.67 -27.86
CA LEU A 110 26.59 -25.26 -27.43
C LEU A 110 26.32 -26.32 -26.36
N VAL A 111 26.70 -27.57 -26.63
CA VAL A 111 26.59 -28.66 -25.67
C VAL A 111 27.95 -28.90 -25.04
N PHE A 112 28.14 -28.38 -23.83
CA PHE A 112 29.33 -28.69 -23.05
C PHE A 112 29.17 -30.08 -22.42
N PRO A 113 30.18 -30.97 -22.51
CA PRO A 113 30.14 -32.25 -21.79
C PRO A 113 30.15 -31.95 -20.30
N ILE A 114 28.98 -32.04 -19.67
CA ILE A 114 28.84 -31.86 -18.23
C ILE A 114 29.53 -33.07 -17.58
N GLN A 115 30.73 -32.87 -17.03
CA GLN A 115 31.21 -33.76 -15.99
C GLN A 115 30.21 -33.64 -14.85
N ARG A 116 29.33 -34.64 -14.70
CA ARG A 116 28.43 -34.76 -13.56
C ARG A 116 29.26 -34.73 -12.28
N ARG A 117 29.44 -33.55 -11.71
CA ARG A 117 29.76 -33.42 -10.30
C ARG A 117 28.46 -33.78 -9.59
N LEU A 118 28.47 -34.89 -8.86
CA LEU A 118 27.40 -35.25 -7.92
C LEU A 118 27.37 -34.16 -6.85
N GLU A 119 26.65 -33.08 -7.10
CA GLU A 119 26.21 -32.17 -6.05
C GLU A 119 24.96 -32.77 -5.42
N GLU A 120 24.99 -32.90 -4.09
CA GLU A 120 23.90 -33.43 -3.28
C GLU A 120 22.63 -32.62 -3.53
N GLU A 121 21.59 -33.30 -4.01
CA GLU A 121 20.24 -32.76 -4.10
C GLU A 121 19.77 -32.34 -2.70
N GLU A 122 19.78 -31.03 -2.42
CA GLU A 122 18.98 -30.46 -1.34
C GLU A 122 17.50 -30.68 -1.68
N THR A 123 16.95 -31.71 -1.05
CA THR A 123 15.55 -32.09 -1.12
C THR A 123 14.69 -31.01 -0.49
N CYS A 124 14.07 -30.18 -1.34
CA CYS A 124 12.98 -29.29 -0.94
C CYS A 124 11.91 -30.09 -0.18
N SER A 125 11.79 -29.84 1.11
CA SER A 125 10.77 -30.43 1.98
C SER A 125 9.37 -30.10 1.46
N PRO A 126 8.44 -31.08 1.41
CA PRO A 126 7.05 -30.83 1.05
C PRO A 126 6.41 -29.96 2.14
N SER A 127 5.98 -28.76 1.76
CA SER A 127 5.19 -27.85 2.59
C SER A 127 4.04 -28.58 3.28
N GLY A 128 4.05 -28.53 4.61
CA GLY A 128 3.01 -29.09 5.46
C GLY A 128 1.64 -28.55 5.07
N ARG A 129 0.72 -29.48 4.78
CA ARG A 129 -0.72 -29.21 4.65
C ARG A 129 -1.24 -28.74 6.01
N PHE A 130 -1.37 -27.44 6.20
CA PHE A 130 -2.17 -26.89 7.29
C PHE A 130 -3.65 -27.08 6.95
N LEU A 131 -4.36 -27.82 7.80
CA LEU A 131 -5.82 -27.89 7.81
C LEU A 131 -6.36 -26.49 8.10
N GLN A 132 -6.81 -25.78 7.06
CA GLN A 132 -7.57 -24.55 7.22
C GLN A 132 -8.92 -24.89 7.84
N THR A 133 -9.07 -24.56 9.12
CA THR A 133 -10.36 -24.48 9.80
C THR A 133 -11.12 -23.32 9.17
N ASP A 134 -11.94 -23.64 8.16
CA ASP A 134 -12.75 -22.68 7.41
C ASP A 134 -13.96 -22.26 8.27
N THR A 135 -13.71 -21.53 9.35
CA THR A 135 -14.73 -20.76 10.06
C THR A 135 -14.91 -19.42 9.35
N THR A 136 -15.33 -19.46 8.09
CA THR A 136 -15.77 -18.27 7.36
C THR A 136 -17.16 -17.86 7.85
N ILE A 137 -17.19 -17.17 8.99
CA ILE A 137 -18.35 -16.35 9.37
C ILE A 137 -18.51 -15.30 8.26
N THR A 138 -19.37 -15.60 7.32
CA THR A 138 -19.50 -14.84 6.09
C THR A 138 -20.40 -13.64 6.37
N VAL A 139 -19.80 -12.50 6.75
CA VAL A 139 -20.54 -11.25 6.94
C VAL A 139 -21.36 -10.94 5.67
N PRO A 140 -22.68 -10.67 5.76
CA PRO A 140 -23.50 -10.33 4.61
C PRO A 140 -22.94 -9.11 3.86
N ARG A 141 -23.00 -9.12 2.52
CA ARG A 141 -22.36 -8.07 1.69
C ARG A 141 -22.78 -6.64 2.07
N ALA A 142 -24.06 -6.44 2.41
CA ALA A 142 -24.58 -5.13 2.79
C ALA A 142 -24.01 -4.58 4.10
N LYS A 143 -23.46 -5.46 4.95
CA LYS A 143 -22.90 -5.13 6.26
C LYS A 143 -21.37 -5.11 6.29
N ARG A 144 -20.71 -5.24 5.13
CA ARG A 144 -19.24 -5.21 5.03
C ARG A 144 -18.72 -3.78 4.99
N ILE A 145 -17.60 -3.56 5.68
CA ILE A 145 -16.88 -2.29 5.59
C ILE A 145 -16.22 -2.16 4.21
N LYS A 146 -16.36 -0.98 3.62
CA LYS A 146 -15.75 -0.64 2.33
C LYS A 146 -14.60 0.33 2.54
N VAL A 147 -13.40 -0.09 2.18
CA VAL A 147 -12.18 0.70 2.28
C VAL A 147 -11.74 1.10 0.88
N ARG A 148 -11.35 2.35 0.68
CA ARG A 148 -10.72 2.80 -0.56
C ARG A 148 -9.31 3.26 -0.25
N THR A 149 -8.37 2.96 -1.12
CA THR A 149 -7.00 3.49 -1.04
C THR A 149 -6.80 4.42 -2.23
N VAL A 150 -6.50 5.67 -1.94
CA VAL A 150 -6.32 6.75 -2.90
C VAL A 150 -4.83 7.01 -3.10
N PHE A 151 -4.44 7.24 -4.35
CA PHE A 151 -3.08 7.51 -4.78
C PHE A 151 -3.04 8.79 -5.62
N GLY A 152 -1.94 9.54 -5.54
CA GLY A 152 -1.73 10.74 -6.34
C GLY A 152 -2.54 11.96 -5.91
N ILE A 153 -3.26 11.89 -4.80
CA ILE A 153 -3.96 13.01 -4.19
C ILE A 153 -3.32 13.30 -2.83
N ILE A 154 -3.10 14.58 -2.55
CA ILE A 154 -2.63 15.09 -1.25
C ILE A 154 -3.80 15.88 -0.63
N PRO A 155 -4.45 15.36 0.42
CA PRO A 155 -5.47 16.12 1.13
C PRO A 155 -4.81 17.27 1.89
N ASP A 156 -5.44 18.45 1.88
CA ASP A 156 -5.03 19.56 2.75
C ASP A 156 -5.43 19.24 4.19
N THR A 157 -4.44 19.12 5.08
CA THR A 157 -4.68 18.90 6.51
C THR A 157 -4.96 20.20 7.26
N ASN A 158 -4.73 21.36 6.65
CA ASN A 158 -4.98 22.66 7.28
C ASN A 158 -6.44 23.09 7.10
N THR A 159 -7.37 22.20 7.50
CA THR A 159 -8.80 22.48 7.41
C THR A 159 -9.24 23.49 8.47
N LYS A 160 -9.76 24.63 8.03
CA LYS A 160 -10.56 25.52 8.89
C LYS A 160 -11.83 24.76 9.28
N LEU A 161 -12.09 24.63 10.58
CA LEU A 161 -13.24 23.89 11.12
C LEU A 161 -14.61 24.49 10.74
N LEU A 162 -14.64 25.76 10.34
CA LEU A 162 -15.85 26.50 9.99
C LEU A 162 -15.65 27.25 8.67
N GLY A 163 -16.67 27.21 7.79
CA GLY A 163 -16.72 27.90 6.50
C GLY A 163 -16.90 26.97 5.30
N GLU A 164 -17.58 27.45 4.27
CA GLU A 164 -17.65 26.78 2.97
C GLU A 164 -16.29 26.88 2.27
N ARG A 165 -15.79 25.75 1.75
CA ARG A 165 -14.56 25.70 0.96
C ARG A 165 -14.90 25.42 -0.48
N THR A 166 -14.16 26.06 -1.38
CA THR A 166 -14.17 25.63 -2.78
C THR A 166 -13.46 24.27 -2.86
N PRO A 167 -13.93 23.34 -3.72
CA PRO A 167 -13.31 22.01 -3.86
C PRO A 167 -11.81 22.05 -4.19
N GLU A 168 -11.36 23.12 -4.83
CA GLU A 168 -9.96 23.39 -5.23
C GLU A 168 -9.03 23.62 -4.03
N GLU A 169 -9.58 24.04 -2.89
CA GLU A 169 -8.81 24.30 -1.66
C GLU A 169 -8.64 23.06 -0.77
N VAL A 170 -9.36 21.96 -1.05
CA VAL A 170 -9.46 20.81 -0.14
C VAL A 170 -8.37 19.77 -0.40
N TRP A 171 -7.87 19.69 -1.63
CA TRP A 171 -6.87 18.70 -2.03
C TRP A 171 -6.11 19.16 -3.26
N SER A 172 -4.93 18.59 -3.48
CA SER A 172 -4.11 18.82 -4.66
C SER A 172 -3.58 17.51 -5.23
N PHE A 173 -3.19 17.49 -6.50
CA PHE A 173 -2.51 16.33 -7.08
C PHE A 173 -1.05 16.29 -6.63
N SER A 174 -0.56 15.09 -6.32
CA SER A 174 0.86 14.90 -6.00
C SER A 174 1.71 15.03 -7.26
N ALA A 175 2.67 15.94 -7.25
CA ALA A 175 3.66 16.05 -8.32
C ALA A 175 4.61 14.84 -8.40
N SER A 176 4.74 14.06 -7.31
CA SER A 176 5.56 12.85 -7.31
C SER A 176 4.89 11.70 -8.06
N PHE A 177 3.56 11.69 -8.14
CA PHE A 177 2.79 10.57 -8.66
C PHE A 177 2.85 10.52 -10.19
N ASP A 178 3.41 9.43 -10.73
CA ASP A 178 3.60 9.23 -12.16
C ASP A 178 3.46 7.76 -12.54
N LEU A 179 2.32 7.39 -13.12
CA LEU A 179 2.05 6.03 -13.58
C LEU A 179 2.72 5.68 -14.91
N SER A 180 3.34 6.65 -15.60
CA SER A 180 4.11 6.34 -16.82
C SER A 180 5.40 5.57 -16.48
N ASP A 181 5.87 5.66 -15.24
CA ASP A 181 7.03 4.93 -14.73
C ASP A 181 6.70 3.43 -14.56
N PRO A 182 7.45 2.51 -15.20
CA PRO A 182 7.26 1.07 -15.04
C PRO A 182 7.28 0.58 -13.58
N TRP A 183 8.08 1.18 -12.71
CA TRP A 183 8.12 0.82 -11.30
C TRP A 183 6.86 1.21 -10.56
N ALA A 184 6.27 2.37 -10.88
CA ALA A 184 4.98 2.76 -10.32
C ALA A 184 3.88 1.78 -10.75
N GLN A 185 3.87 1.37 -12.03
CA GLN A 185 2.94 0.38 -12.55
C GLN A 185 3.05 -0.98 -11.83
N ARG A 186 4.28 -1.45 -11.59
CA ARG A 186 4.53 -2.67 -10.79
C ARG A 186 4.03 -2.51 -9.37
N ALA A 187 4.39 -1.41 -8.71
CA ALA A 187 3.97 -1.13 -7.33
C ALA A 187 2.44 -1.12 -7.18
N MET A 188 1.73 -0.51 -8.15
CA MET A 188 0.27 -0.51 -8.22
C MET A 188 -0.30 -1.92 -8.39
N TYR A 189 0.28 -2.71 -9.31
CA TYR A 189 -0.13 -4.09 -9.53
C TYR A 189 0.07 -4.96 -8.28
N PHE A 190 1.25 -4.89 -7.65
CA PHE A 190 1.57 -5.64 -6.43
C PHE A 190 0.75 -5.19 -5.23
N PHE A 191 0.46 -3.89 -5.09
CA PHE A 191 -0.41 -3.40 -4.02
C PHE A 191 -1.78 -4.09 -4.02
N CYS A 192 -2.33 -4.36 -5.21
CA CYS A 192 -3.58 -5.09 -5.31
C CYS A 192 -3.44 -6.59 -5.04
N LYS A 193 -2.35 -7.19 -5.53
CA LYS A 193 -2.15 -8.64 -5.48
C LYS A 193 -1.80 -9.12 -4.08
N ASP A 194 -0.87 -8.44 -3.42
CA ASP A 194 -0.17 -8.87 -2.22
C ASP A 194 -0.72 -8.16 -0.96
N VAL A 195 -2.04 -8.15 -0.84
CA VAL A 195 -2.71 -7.62 0.34
C VAL A 195 -2.57 -8.64 1.48
N PRO A 196 -2.12 -8.23 2.69
CA PRO A 196 -1.99 -9.14 3.81
C PRO A 196 -3.35 -9.66 4.31
N GLU A 197 -3.38 -10.92 4.75
CA GLU A 197 -4.59 -11.59 5.25
C GLU A 197 -5.20 -10.91 6.48
N GLU A 198 -4.39 -10.17 7.26
CA GLU A 198 -4.83 -9.40 8.43
C GLU A 198 -5.91 -8.36 8.10
N LEU A 199 -5.96 -7.87 6.84
CA LEU A 199 -6.96 -6.93 6.38
C LEU A 199 -8.31 -7.60 6.05
N LYS A 200 -8.43 -8.92 6.21
CA LYS A 200 -9.67 -9.70 6.04
C LYS A 200 -10.41 -9.34 4.74
N ILE A 201 -9.68 -9.11 3.65
CA ILE A 201 -10.27 -8.66 2.38
C ILE A 201 -11.04 -9.79 1.74
N THR A 202 -12.33 -9.55 1.47
CA THR A 202 -13.21 -10.52 0.80
C THR A 202 -13.33 -10.24 -0.69
N ARG A 203 -13.25 -8.97 -1.10
CA ARG A 203 -13.29 -8.54 -2.51
C ARG A 203 -12.41 -7.32 -2.72
N ARG A 204 -11.85 -7.23 -3.91
CA ARG A 204 -11.03 -6.11 -4.36
C ARG A 204 -11.43 -5.68 -5.76
N TRP A 205 -11.36 -4.37 -6.01
CA TRP A 205 -11.56 -3.75 -7.32
C TRP A 205 -10.32 -2.95 -7.66
N CYS A 206 -9.47 -3.56 -8.46
CA CYS A 206 -8.21 -2.99 -8.89
C CYS A 206 -8.14 -2.97 -10.41
N TRP A 207 -8.37 -1.81 -10.99
CA TRP A 207 -8.34 -1.64 -12.45
C TRP A 207 -6.98 -1.96 -13.08
N PHE A 208 -5.90 -1.99 -12.29
CA PHE A 208 -4.56 -2.31 -12.77
C PHE A 208 -4.38 -3.78 -13.14
N GLU A 209 -5.16 -4.69 -12.54
CA GLU A 209 -5.20 -6.10 -12.96
C GLU A 209 -5.79 -6.19 -14.38
N ASP A 210 -6.89 -5.47 -14.64
CA ASP A 210 -7.51 -5.37 -15.97
C ASP A 210 -6.60 -4.67 -16.98
N PHE A 211 -5.94 -3.58 -16.58
CA PHE A 211 -5.00 -2.86 -17.43
C PHE A 211 -3.80 -3.71 -17.82
N ARG A 212 -3.30 -4.55 -16.90
CA ARG A 212 -2.24 -5.53 -17.21
C ARG A 212 -2.70 -6.53 -18.28
N LEU A 213 -3.92 -7.07 -18.17
CA LEU A 213 -4.46 -7.98 -19.19
C LEU A 213 -4.61 -7.27 -20.55
N PHE A 214 -5.13 -6.05 -20.53
CA PHE A 214 -5.27 -5.21 -21.72
C PHE A 214 -3.93 -4.90 -22.39
N SER A 215 -2.94 -4.41 -21.65
CA SER A 215 -1.61 -4.08 -22.19
C SER A 215 -0.89 -5.31 -22.77
N ARG A 216 -1.05 -6.49 -22.15
CA ARG A 216 -0.54 -7.74 -22.71
C ARG A 216 -1.21 -8.13 -24.02
N GLN A 217 -2.51 -7.87 -24.18
CA GLN A 217 -3.23 -8.13 -25.43
C GLN A 217 -2.80 -7.17 -26.55
N PHE A 218 -2.58 -5.89 -26.23
CA PHE A 218 -2.29 -4.86 -27.24
C PHE A 218 -0.81 -4.75 -27.63
N GLN A 219 0.11 -4.82 -26.66
CA GLN A 219 1.55 -4.65 -26.90
C GLN A 219 2.38 -5.88 -26.52
N GLY A 220 1.76 -6.94 -25.99
CA GLY A 220 2.47 -8.15 -25.60
C GLY A 220 3.33 -8.02 -24.34
N ARG A 221 3.27 -6.88 -23.62
CA ARG A 221 4.08 -6.63 -22.42
C ARG A 221 3.40 -5.74 -21.38
N PHE A 222 3.75 -5.98 -20.13
CA PHE A 222 3.46 -5.14 -18.97
C PHE A 222 4.70 -5.17 -18.05
N PRO A 223 5.11 -4.05 -17.40
CA PRO A 223 4.59 -2.69 -17.51
C PRO A 223 4.70 -2.09 -18.91
N VAL A 224 3.94 -1.03 -19.15
CA VAL A 224 3.99 -0.23 -20.37
C VAL A 224 5.14 0.78 -20.26
N LYS A 225 5.86 1.05 -21.35
CA LYS A 225 6.93 2.06 -21.35
C LYS A 225 6.32 3.47 -21.24
N ALA A 226 7.03 4.40 -20.62
CA ALA A 226 6.56 5.77 -20.44
C ALA A 226 6.12 6.46 -21.76
N ILE A 227 6.81 6.19 -22.88
CA ILE A 227 6.45 6.72 -24.21
C ILE A 227 5.11 6.19 -24.74
N ASP A 228 4.79 4.93 -24.41
CA ASP A 228 3.58 4.24 -24.86
C ASP A 228 2.40 4.49 -23.90
N TRP A 229 2.68 4.96 -22.68
CA TRP A 229 1.71 5.08 -21.59
C TRP A 229 0.52 5.98 -21.93
N PRO A 230 0.69 7.25 -22.37
CA PRO A 230 -0.45 8.16 -22.59
C PRO A 230 -1.46 7.61 -23.61
N VAL A 231 -0.97 6.93 -24.66
CA VAL A 231 -1.80 6.35 -25.70
C VAL A 231 -2.56 5.14 -25.17
N LEU A 232 -1.87 4.21 -24.51
CA LEU A 232 -2.49 2.98 -24.00
C LEU A 232 -3.42 3.23 -22.81
N SER A 233 -3.05 4.13 -21.89
CA SER A 233 -3.88 4.45 -20.74
C SER A 233 -5.19 5.10 -21.18
N LYS A 234 -5.13 6.04 -22.13
CA LYS A 234 -6.33 6.67 -22.71
C LYS A 234 -7.20 5.64 -23.43
N LEU A 235 -6.60 4.82 -24.30
CA LEU A 235 -7.32 3.77 -25.01
C LEU A 235 -8.01 2.79 -24.05
N PHE A 236 -7.36 2.42 -22.95
CA PHE A 236 -7.95 1.58 -21.91
C PHE A 236 -9.14 2.29 -21.22
N VAL A 237 -8.99 3.55 -20.84
CA VAL A 237 -10.08 4.32 -20.20
C VAL A 237 -11.30 4.43 -21.12
N ASP A 238 -11.08 4.67 -22.41
CA ASP A 238 -12.14 4.86 -23.39
C ASP A 238 -12.82 3.54 -23.79
N THR A 239 -12.05 2.46 -23.92
CA THR A 239 -12.50 1.19 -24.52
C THR A 239 -12.89 0.14 -23.47
N SER A 240 -12.40 0.24 -22.23
CA SER A 240 -12.62 -0.81 -21.23
C SER A 240 -14.11 -0.96 -20.87
N SER A 241 -14.66 -2.13 -21.18
CA SER A 241 -15.96 -2.61 -20.70
C SER A 241 -15.85 -3.36 -19.37
N SER A 242 -14.68 -3.33 -18.73
CA SER A 242 -14.41 -4.13 -17.54
C SER A 242 -15.25 -3.67 -16.34
N ALA A 243 -15.40 -4.57 -15.35
CA ALA A 243 -16.15 -4.29 -14.14
C ALA A 243 -15.61 -3.06 -13.38
N THR A 244 -14.32 -2.74 -13.56
CA THR A 244 -13.69 -1.50 -13.08
C THR A 244 -13.43 -0.51 -14.21
N ARG A 245 -14.50 -0.05 -14.85
CA ARG A 245 -14.41 0.99 -15.88
C ARG A 245 -13.58 2.17 -15.39
N GLY A 246 -12.50 2.49 -16.09
CA GLY A 246 -11.46 3.42 -15.64
C GLY A 246 -11.98 4.78 -15.19
N THR A 247 -13.03 5.30 -15.83
CA THR A 247 -13.63 6.61 -15.48
C THR A 247 -14.18 6.71 -14.05
N ARG A 248 -14.47 5.58 -13.38
CA ARG A 248 -14.94 5.59 -11.98
C ARG A 248 -13.82 5.62 -10.96
N TYR A 249 -12.61 5.25 -11.33
CA TYR A 249 -11.49 4.99 -10.42
C TYR A 249 -10.31 5.93 -10.61
N LEU A 250 -10.39 6.82 -11.59
CA LEU A 250 -9.30 7.67 -12.05
C LEU A 250 -9.71 9.14 -12.03
N TRP A 251 -8.76 9.99 -11.66
CA TRP A 251 -8.82 11.43 -11.87
C TRP A 251 -7.91 11.79 -13.04
N LEU A 252 -8.51 12.44 -14.04
CA LEU A 252 -7.84 12.82 -15.28
C LEU A 252 -7.74 14.34 -15.35
N GLU A 253 -6.55 14.83 -15.72
CA GLU A 253 -6.31 16.24 -16.04
C GLU A 253 -5.60 16.28 -17.40
N ASN A 254 -6.21 16.92 -18.39
CA ASN A 254 -5.69 16.97 -19.77
C ASN A 254 -5.35 15.57 -20.33
N ASP A 255 -6.25 14.60 -20.16
CA ASP A 255 -6.07 13.18 -20.52
C ASP A 255 -4.93 12.43 -19.81
N VAL A 256 -4.29 13.05 -18.81
CA VAL A 256 -3.26 12.41 -17.99
C VAL A 256 -3.88 11.96 -16.66
N ILE A 257 -3.61 10.71 -16.28
CA ILE A 257 -4.03 10.19 -14.97
C ILE A 257 -3.20 10.86 -13.89
N LYS A 258 -3.84 11.69 -13.06
CA LYS A 258 -3.21 12.41 -11.94
C LYS A 258 -3.49 11.79 -10.59
N GLY A 259 -4.57 11.02 -10.49
CA GLY A 259 -4.91 10.31 -9.27
C GLY A 259 -5.70 9.05 -9.58
N MET A 260 -5.75 8.14 -8.62
CA MET A 260 -6.55 6.94 -8.73
C MET A 260 -6.93 6.39 -7.37
N TYR A 261 -7.90 5.49 -7.32
CA TYR A 261 -8.15 4.72 -6.11
C TYR A 261 -8.47 3.26 -6.40
N TYR A 262 -8.17 2.42 -5.43
CA TYR A 262 -8.68 1.06 -5.35
C TYR A 262 -9.78 0.96 -4.31
N SER A 263 -10.67 -0.01 -4.51
CA SER A 263 -11.72 -0.30 -3.55
C SER A 263 -11.59 -1.72 -3.04
N PHE A 264 -11.80 -1.89 -1.75
CA PHE A 264 -11.74 -3.15 -1.03
C PHE A 264 -12.99 -3.32 -0.18
N GLU A 265 -13.52 -4.54 -0.12
CA GLU A 265 -14.58 -4.95 0.80
C GLU A 265 -14.02 -5.93 1.80
N ALA A 266 -14.09 -5.56 3.07
CA ALA A 266 -13.58 -6.32 4.19
C ALA A 266 -14.65 -7.24 4.79
N GLY A 267 -14.23 -8.37 5.34
CA GLY A 267 -15.07 -9.26 6.14
C GLY A 267 -15.38 -8.75 7.54
N VAL A 268 -15.21 -7.45 7.79
CA VAL A 268 -15.50 -6.79 9.07
C VAL A 268 -16.91 -6.21 9.02
N HIS A 269 -17.68 -6.43 10.08
CA HIS A 269 -19.05 -5.95 10.20
C HIS A 269 -19.06 -4.42 10.43
N ARG A 270 -19.87 -3.68 9.67
CA ARG A 270 -20.00 -2.22 9.79
C ARG A 270 -20.52 -1.77 11.16
N GLU A 271 -21.37 -2.60 11.78
CA GLU A 271 -21.93 -2.36 13.13
C GLU A 271 -21.13 -3.13 14.20
N ALA A 272 -19.87 -3.49 13.92
CA ALA A 272 -18.98 -4.03 14.93
C ALA A 272 -18.72 -2.99 16.04
N GLU A 273 -18.13 -3.44 17.14
CA GLU A 273 -17.74 -2.54 18.23
C GLU A 273 -16.81 -1.44 17.71
N VAL A 274 -16.99 -0.21 18.22
CA VAL A 274 -16.20 0.96 17.82
C VAL A 274 -14.70 0.67 17.89
N GLN A 275 -14.25 -0.01 18.95
CA GLN A 275 -12.84 -0.36 19.15
C GLN A 275 -12.33 -1.33 18.06
N GLU A 276 -13.12 -2.34 17.67
CA GLU A 276 -12.73 -3.30 16.61
C GLU A 276 -12.51 -2.58 15.27
N ILE A 277 -13.38 -1.62 14.92
CA ILE A 277 -13.26 -0.85 13.68
C ILE A 277 -12.06 0.10 13.73
N LEU A 278 -11.77 0.70 14.90
CA LEU A 278 -10.59 1.53 15.10
C LEU A 278 -9.30 0.72 14.98
N ASP A 279 -9.25 -0.48 15.56
CA ASP A 279 -8.11 -1.39 15.43
C ASP A 279 -7.91 -1.81 13.96
N TYR A 280 -9.02 -2.06 13.25
CA TYR A 280 -8.99 -2.35 11.82
C TYR A 280 -8.50 -1.16 10.97
N LYS A 281 -8.93 0.06 11.28
CA LYS A 281 -8.41 1.30 10.67
C LYS A 281 -6.90 1.45 10.94
N ALA A 282 -6.44 1.11 12.15
CA ALA A 282 -5.03 1.16 12.50
C ALA A 282 -4.20 0.13 11.72
N ALA A 283 -4.72 -1.07 11.50
CA ALA A 283 -4.09 -2.08 10.64
C ALA A 283 -3.92 -1.58 9.20
N TRP A 284 -4.97 -0.99 8.60
CA TRP A 284 -4.88 -0.35 7.28
C TRP A 284 -3.86 0.78 7.23
N THR A 285 -3.83 1.62 8.26
CA THR A 285 -2.87 2.73 8.36
C THR A 285 -1.44 2.22 8.39
N ARG A 286 -1.16 1.14 9.14
CA ARG A 286 0.16 0.50 9.20
C ARG A 286 0.56 -0.13 7.88
N TYR A 287 -0.37 -0.81 7.21
CA TYR A 287 -0.12 -1.40 5.90
C TYR A 287 0.25 -0.32 4.87
N ILE A 288 -0.53 0.77 4.79
CA ILE A 288 -0.27 1.85 3.85
C ILE A 288 1.01 2.63 4.19
N SER A 289 1.31 2.86 5.46
CA SER A 289 2.56 3.52 5.84
C SER A 289 3.77 2.65 5.47
N SER A 290 3.71 1.33 5.70
CA SER A 290 4.73 0.41 5.26
C SER A 290 4.85 0.36 3.74
N TRP A 291 3.73 0.41 3.01
CA TRP A 291 3.75 0.40 1.55
C TRP A 291 4.35 1.69 1.00
N ASN A 292 3.94 2.86 1.50
CA ASN A 292 4.49 4.16 1.11
C ASN A 292 6.00 4.21 1.32
N GLY A 293 6.52 3.65 2.42
CA GLY A 293 7.95 3.59 2.70
C GLY A 293 8.75 2.65 1.80
N LYS A 294 8.10 1.63 1.20
CA LYS A 294 8.74 0.66 0.28
C LYS A 294 8.55 1.02 -1.19
N SER A 295 7.46 1.70 -1.52
CA SER A 295 7.09 2.02 -2.90
C SER A 295 8.08 3.02 -3.50
N SER A 296 8.25 2.96 -4.82
CA SER A 296 8.98 4.02 -5.52
C SER A 296 8.27 5.35 -5.24
N GLY A 297 9.02 6.44 -5.06
CA GLY A 297 8.44 7.77 -4.81
C GLY A 297 7.43 8.22 -5.90
N LYS A 298 7.40 7.52 -7.04
CA LYS A 298 6.47 7.71 -8.15
C LYS A 298 5.07 7.11 -7.95
N ALA A 299 4.94 6.17 -7.02
CA ALA A 299 3.68 5.51 -6.67
C ALA A 299 3.06 6.09 -5.38
N ALA A 300 3.90 6.69 -4.53
CA ALA A 300 3.53 7.39 -3.31
C ALA A 300 3.19 8.88 -3.56
N PRO A 301 2.44 9.54 -2.66
CA PRO A 301 1.83 9.00 -1.44
C PRO A 301 0.48 8.32 -1.69
N ALA A 302 0.18 7.33 -0.86
CA ALA A 302 -1.14 6.71 -0.74
C ALA A 302 -1.76 6.99 0.63
N PHE A 303 -3.09 7.10 0.67
CA PHE A 303 -3.84 7.15 1.92
C PHE A 303 -5.15 6.38 1.78
N GLN A 304 -5.68 5.95 2.91
CA GLN A 304 -6.95 5.23 2.97
C GLN A 304 -8.10 6.25 3.13
N VAL A 305 -9.29 5.93 2.61
CA VAL A 305 -10.58 6.58 2.96
C VAL A 305 -11.71 5.54 3.12
N SER A 306 -12.59 5.75 4.10
CA SER A 306 -13.82 4.99 4.29
C SER A 306 -14.85 5.86 5.00
N SER A 307 -16.13 5.73 4.63
CA SER A 307 -17.23 6.36 5.37
C SER A 307 -17.32 5.85 6.80
N ASP A 308 -17.01 4.57 7.00
CA ASP A 308 -17.14 3.90 8.29
C ASP A 308 -16.15 4.47 9.32
N TRP A 309 -14.96 4.92 8.88
CA TRP A 309 -13.99 5.55 9.77
C TRP A 309 -14.45 6.90 10.29
N VAL A 310 -15.12 7.69 9.47
CA VAL A 310 -15.64 9.00 9.89
C VAL A 310 -16.66 8.83 11.01
N HIS A 311 -17.49 7.78 10.92
CA HIS A 311 -18.46 7.45 11.97
C HIS A 311 -17.78 7.03 13.27
N VAL A 312 -16.82 6.10 13.23
CA VAL A 312 -16.19 5.61 14.47
C VAL A 312 -15.23 6.63 15.09
N GLU A 313 -14.56 7.43 14.27
CA GLU A 313 -13.66 8.49 14.74
C GLU A 313 -14.43 9.64 15.39
N SER A 314 -15.59 10.01 14.82
CA SER A 314 -16.47 11.00 15.45
C SER A 314 -17.06 10.48 16.76
N ALA A 315 -17.51 9.22 16.82
CA ALA A 315 -18.00 8.60 18.05
C ALA A 315 -16.92 8.54 19.15
N SER A 316 -15.71 8.08 18.81
CA SER A 316 -14.59 8.02 19.76
C SER A 316 -14.18 9.40 20.28
N THR A 317 -14.14 10.39 19.39
CA THR A 317 -13.78 11.78 19.76
C THR A 317 -14.87 12.40 20.63
N LEU A 318 -16.14 12.14 20.33
CA LEU A 318 -17.28 12.61 21.10
C LEU A 318 -17.25 12.05 22.53
N ILE A 319 -17.00 10.75 22.71
CA ILE A 319 -16.89 10.14 24.04
C ILE A 319 -15.74 10.77 24.84
N SER A 320 -14.55 10.89 24.24
CA SER A 320 -13.37 11.46 24.92
C SER A 320 -13.55 12.94 25.29
N SER A 321 -14.14 13.73 24.39
CA SER A 321 -14.38 15.17 24.62
C SER A 321 -15.49 15.41 25.64
N THR A 322 -16.52 14.57 25.66
CA THR A 322 -17.60 14.62 26.65
C THR A 322 -17.08 14.30 28.04
N ALA A 323 -16.27 13.24 28.18
CA ALA A 323 -15.67 12.88 29.47
C ALA A 323 -14.79 14.01 30.01
N THR A 324 -13.95 14.60 29.16
CA THR A 324 -13.09 15.74 29.54
C THR A 324 -13.92 16.96 29.94
N SER A 325 -14.95 17.29 29.15
CA SER A 325 -15.85 18.41 29.43
C SER A 325 -16.61 18.22 30.74
N LEU A 326 -17.09 16.99 31.02
CA LEU A 326 -17.76 16.66 32.26
C LEU A 326 -16.83 16.84 33.47
N ILE A 327 -15.59 16.38 33.39
CA ILE A 327 -14.58 16.57 34.45
C ILE A 327 -14.35 18.06 34.70
N VAL A 328 -14.17 18.85 33.64
CA VAL A 328 -13.96 20.30 33.75
C VAL A 328 -15.19 20.98 34.37
N LEU A 329 -16.41 20.62 33.95
CA LEU A 329 -17.64 21.16 34.50
C LEU A 329 -17.82 20.80 35.98
N CYS A 330 -17.57 19.55 36.37
CA CYS A 330 -17.63 19.13 37.78
C CYS A 330 -16.58 19.87 38.63
N ALA A 331 -15.36 20.06 38.13
CA ALA A 331 -14.31 20.79 38.82
C ALA A 331 -14.67 22.28 39.00
N LEU A 332 -15.17 22.92 37.94
CA LEU A 332 -15.63 24.31 38.00
C LEU A 332 -16.83 24.47 38.93
N ALA A 333 -17.79 23.54 38.88
CA ALA A 333 -18.94 23.53 39.79
C ALA A 333 -18.49 23.42 41.26
N LEU A 334 -17.55 22.53 41.57
CA LEU A 334 -16.98 22.39 42.92
C LEU A 334 -16.30 23.69 43.39
N VAL A 335 -15.51 24.33 42.53
CA VAL A 335 -14.83 25.60 42.84
C VAL A 335 -15.86 26.70 43.09
N CYS A 336 -16.85 26.87 42.22
CA CYS A 336 -17.92 27.85 42.40
C CYS A 336 -18.69 27.62 43.69
N MET A 337 -19.11 26.37 43.96
CA MET A 337 -19.81 26.01 45.18
C MET A 337 -18.98 26.30 46.43
N LEU A 338 -17.68 26.00 46.42
CA LEU A 338 -16.78 26.27 47.53
C LEU A 338 -16.61 27.79 47.77
N LEU A 339 -16.53 28.59 46.71
CA LEU A 339 -16.43 30.05 46.81
C LEU A 339 -17.70 30.68 47.40
N PHE A 340 -18.89 30.22 46.99
CA PHE A 340 -20.16 30.77 47.46
C PHE A 340 -20.56 30.29 48.85
N THR A 341 -20.44 28.99 49.12
CA THR A 341 -20.90 28.41 50.40
C THR A 341 -19.89 28.56 51.53
N ARG A 342 -18.59 28.77 51.20
CA ARG A 342 -17.46 28.78 52.15
C ARG A 342 -17.40 27.56 53.08
N SER A 343 -18.07 26.46 52.72
CA SER A 343 -18.16 25.23 53.49
C SER A 343 -17.83 24.03 52.60
N CYS A 344 -16.70 23.37 52.88
CA CYS A 344 -16.26 22.22 52.10
C CYS A 344 -17.25 21.05 52.16
N ILE A 345 -17.90 20.85 53.31
CA ILE A 345 -18.84 19.73 53.50
C ILE A 345 -20.10 19.94 52.66
N LEU A 346 -20.70 21.14 52.72
CA LEU A 346 -21.88 21.47 51.92
C LEU A 346 -21.58 21.40 50.42
N SER A 347 -20.43 21.94 50.01
CA SER A 347 -19.98 21.87 48.60
C SER A 347 -19.80 20.43 48.11
N LEU A 348 -19.18 19.55 48.90
CA LEU A 348 -19.01 18.14 48.54
C LEU A 348 -20.34 17.38 48.46
N ILE A 349 -21.27 17.63 49.38
CA ILE A 349 -22.60 16.99 49.35
C ILE A 349 -23.35 17.38 48.07
N VAL A 350 -23.30 18.66 47.70
CA VAL A 350 -23.96 19.16 46.48
C VAL A 350 -23.34 18.53 45.23
N VAL A 351 -22.01 18.52 45.11
CA VAL A 351 -21.33 17.93 43.96
C VAL A 351 -21.57 16.42 43.88
N PHE A 352 -21.59 15.71 45.01
CA PHE A 352 -21.90 14.29 45.02
C PHE A 352 -23.34 14.01 44.60
N SER A 353 -24.29 14.83 45.09
CA SER A 353 -25.70 14.76 44.69
C SER A 353 -25.87 14.99 43.18
N THR A 354 -25.21 16.00 42.62
CA THR A 354 -25.28 16.27 41.18
C THR A 354 -24.66 15.14 40.35
N ILE A 355 -23.55 14.54 40.80
CA ILE A 355 -22.96 13.35 40.15
C ILE A 355 -23.94 12.16 40.16
N ILE A 356 -24.64 11.92 41.26
CA ILE A 356 -25.65 10.85 41.31
C ILE A 356 -26.76 11.11 40.29
N VAL A 357 -27.28 12.34 40.23
CA VAL A 357 -28.33 12.71 39.26
C VAL A 357 -27.84 12.51 37.83
N ILE A 358 -26.59 12.88 37.54
CA ILE A 358 -25.92 12.68 36.25
C ILE A 358 -25.86 11.21 35.87
N ILE A 359 -25.42 10.34 36.79
CA ILE A 359 -25.30 8.89 36.57
C ILE A 359 -26.68 8.26 36.34
N VAL A 360 -27.67 8.62 37.17
CA VAL A 360 -29.04 8.09 37.05
C VAL A 360 -29.68 8.53 35.74
N LEU A 361 -29.52 9.80 35.35
CA LEU A 361 -30.03 10.30 34.08
C LEU A 361 -29.35 9.62 32.88
N ALA A 362 -28.02 9.46 32.93
CA ALA A 362 -27.26 8.77 31.90
C ALA A 362 -27.72 7.31 31.76
N PHE A 363 -27.90 6.60 32.88
CA PHE A 363 -28.45 5.25 32.90
C PHE A 363 -29.85 5.19 32.31
N PHE A 364 -30.73 6.13 32.67
CA PHE A 364 -32.09 6.18 32.12
C PHE A 364 -32.09 6.38 30.60
N ILE A 365 -31.32 7.35 30.10
CA ILE A 365 -31.26 7.64 28.65
C ILE A 365 -30.65 6.46 27.88
N THR A 366 -29.56 5.87 28.39
CA THR A 366 -28.83 4.82 27.66
C THR A 366 -29.48 3.44 27.79
N THR A 367 -29.96 3.08 28.98
CA THR A 367 -30.41 1.72 29.29
C THR A 367 -31.93 1.58 29.22
N VAL A 368 -32.69 2.57 29.69
CA VAL A 368 -34.16 2.48 29.72
C VAL A 368 -34.76 2.93 28.39
N MET A 369 -34.24 4.02 27.83
CA MET A 369 -34.74 4.57 26.57
C MET A 369 -34.07 3.96 25.34
N GLU A 370 -32.96 3.22 25.52
CA GLU A 370 -32.13 2.66 24.44
C GLU A 370 -31.70 3.71 23.40
N TRP A 371 -31.51 4.97 23.83
CA TRP A 371 -31.12 6.04 22.92
C TRP A 371 -29.63 5.97 22.60
N GLN A 372 -29.30 6.07 21.32
CA GLN A 372 -27.91 6.19 20.88
C GLN A 372 -27.38 7.56 21.32
N VAL A 373 -26.26 7.56 22.04
CA VAL A 373 -25.63 8.81 22.50
C VAL A 373 -25.05 9.55 21.29
N GLY A 374 -25.78 10.55 20.82
CA GLY A 374 -25.34 11.46 19.77
C GLY A 374 -24.83 12.80 20.33
N LEU A 375 -24.52 13.70 19.40
CA LEU A 375 -24.03 15.05 19.74
C LEU A 375 -25.09 15.87 20.48
N ILE A 376 -26.37 15.73 20.09
CA ILE A 376 -27.47 16.50 20.66
C ILE A 376 -27.71 16.06 22.11
N GLU A 377 -27.67 14.76 22.37
CA GLU A 377 -27.83 14.18 23.71
C GLU A 377 -26.73 14.67 24.64
N VAL A 378 -25.47 14.73 24.17
CA VAL A 378 -24.35 15.28 24.94
C VAL A 378 -24.53 16.76 25.28
N ILE A 379 -24.94 17.58 24.31
CA ILE A 379 -25.19 19.01 24.55
C ILE A 379 -26.34 19.20 25.54
N ALA A 380 -27.43 18.45 25.37
CA ALA A 380 -28.57 18.46 26.28
C ALA A 380 -28.17 18.03 27.68
N PHE A 381 -27.28 17.03 27.80
CA PHE A 381 -26.75 16.55 29.07
C PHE A 381 -25.92 17.63 29.79
N ILE A 382 -25.01 18.30 29.07
CA ILE A 382 -24.21 19.41 29.61
C ILE A 382 -25.11 20.54 30.13
N TYR A 383 -26.14 20.89 29.36
CA TYR A 383 -27.09 21.93 29.73
C TYR A 383 -27.93 21.54 30.96
N PHE A 384 -28.38 20.29 31.03
CA PHE A 384 -29.12 19.77 32.17
C PHE A 384 -28.28 19.80 33.46
N ILE A 385 -26.98 19.48 33.36
CA ILE A 385 -26.05 19.59 34.49
C ILE A 385 -25.96 21.03 34.98
N GLY A 386 -25.83 22.00 34.07
CA GLY A 386 -25.81 23.42 34.42
C GLY A 386 -27.04 23.82 35.22
N TYR A 387 -28.23 23.39 34.79
CA TYR A 387 -29.46 23.66 35.52
C TYR A 387 -29.55 22.97 36.88
N ALA A 388 -29.18 21.70 36.97
CA ALA A 388 -29.21 20.95 38.23
C ALA A 388 -28.30 21.59 39.30
N VAL A 389 -27.14 22.09 38.88
CA VAL A 389 -26.17 22.77 39.75
C VAL A 389 -26.71 24.12 40.23
N ASP A 390 -27.34 24.92 39.36
CA ASP A 390 -27.86 26.25 39.70
C ASP A 390 -28.96 26.18 40.77
N TYR A 391 -29.92 25.27 40.63
CA TYR A 391 -30.96 25.06 41.65
C TYR A 391 -30.36 24.64 43.00
N SER A 392 -29.40 23.72 42.98
CA SER A 392 -28.74 23.25 44.19
C SER A 392 -27.96 24.38 44.87
N LEU A 393 -27.30 25.25 44.08
CA LEU A 393 -26.56 26.41 44.58
C LEU A 393 -27.49 27.37 45.31
N HIS A 394 -28.62 27.73 44.71
CA HIS A 394 -29.59 28.65 45.31
C HIS A 394 -30.14 28.12 46.64
N ILE A 395 -30.44 26.83 46.72
CA ILE A 395 -30.93 26.20 47.95
C ILE A 395 -29.85 26.24 49.03
N VAL A 396 -28.62 25.83 48.70
CA VAL A 396 -27.54 25.76 49.70
C VAL A 396 -27.08 27.15 50.14
N TYR A 397 -27.09 28.13 49.23
CA TYR A 397 -26.81 29.52 49.57
C TYR A 397 -27.83 30.08 50.58
N LYS A 398 -29.13 29.86 50.34
CA LYS A 398 -30.19 30.25 51.29
C LYS A 398 -30.11 29.48 52.61
N TYR A 399 -29.75 28.21 52.56
CA TYR A 399 -29.56 27.39 53.76
C TYR A 399 -28.35 27.87 54.59
N GLY A 400 -27.30 28.35 53.94
CA GLY A 400 -26.11 28.89 54.60
C GLY A 400 -26.22 30.35 55.05
N SER A 401 -27.23 31.09 54.60
CA SER A 401 -27.44 32.48 55.03
C SER A 401 -28.07 32.58 56.41
N HIS A 402 -27.58 33.51 57.22
CA HIS A 402 -28.03 33.75 58.61
C HIS A 402 -29.53 34.07 58.74
N GLU A 403 -30.19 34.54 57.67
CA GLU A 403 -31.65 34.77 57.63
C GLU A 403 -32.45 33.52 57.99
N ALA A 404 -31.94 32.31 57.73
CA ALA A 404 -32.61 31.06 58.10
C ALA A 404 -32.59 30.78 59.61
N LEU A 405 -31.74 31.47 60.38
CA LEU A 405 -31.66 31.31 61.84
C LEU A 405 -32.46 32.40 62.58
N ASP A 406 -32.67 33.56 61.96
CA ASP A 406 -33.34 34.71 62.60
C ASP A 406 -34.89 34.64 62.51
N ASP A 407 -35.45 33.88 61.56
CA ASP A 407 -36.92 33.72 61.41
C ASP A 407 -37.56 32.83 62.50
N ASP A 408 -36.81 31.93 63.14
CA ASP A 408 -37.35 31.04 64.20
C ASP A 408 -37.55 31.79 65.53
N ASP A 409 -36.88 32.93 65.75
CA ASP A 409 -36.99 33.73 66.97
C ASP A 409 -38.14 34.76 66.92
N GLN A 410 -38.76 34.98 65.75
CA GLN A 410 -39.78 36.02 65.56
C GLN A 410 -41.23 35.50 65.47
N GLU A 411 -41.45 34.19 65.39
CA GLU A 411 -42.80 33.58 65.39
C GLU A 411 -43.28 33.07 66.76
N TRP A 412 -42.45 33.18 67.81
CA TRP A 412 -42.80 32.79 69.19
C TRP A 412 -42.86 33.94 70.21
N LEU A 413 -42.85 35.20 69.77
CA LEU A 413 -43.12 36.40 70.57
C LEU A 413 -44.25 37.21 69.93
#